data_AF-A0AAV0SRZ8-F1
#
_entry.id   AF-A0AAV0SRZ8-F1
#
_cell.length_a   1.000
_cell.length_b   1.000
_cell.length_c   1.000
_cell.angle_alpha   90.00
_cell.angle_beta   90.00
_cell.angle_gamma   90.00
#
_symmetry.space_group_name_H-M   'P 1'
#
loop_
_entity.id
_entity.type
_entity.pdbx_description
1 polymer ?
#
loop_
_entity_poly.entity_id
_entity_poly.type
_entity_poly.pdbx_seq_one_letter_code
_entity_poly.pdbx_strand_id
1 'polypeptide(L)'
;MADLLTQLSSLDVVLLIPPLRLGSRACLDVVRAVVWAAVRANAWGVVLVSSIFVGSPTSQQSVILDQLEEIENCVKSSGVSYTIMRLPLFMEYLLALTHCEEGSEGLGSLEEEKREVPPVDEAGFESEPKGETPREVETGETMATMPSPPSHIMWPLLESSLASARVYLMSLEDAAKALVAAAFTFPLHRGKTKELYTASVTMTEVQRILQRHANKARPVRLSRVDALGEQHGREFWRVAYWPRAHTQQFLECAVEFAKDVQTAAETAAAVGGRVDTSAMVLPVSQSFEDLTDIPPVPLDQWAEANSKRYTQVLAAY
;
A
#
# COMPACT_ATOMS: atom_id res chain seq x y z
N MET A 1 -19.48 -16.90 -14.19
CA MET A 1 -19.49 -18.22 -13.52
C MET A 1 -19.38 -19.37 -14.52
N ALA A 2 -20.26 -19.48 -15.53
CA ALA A 2 -20.15 -20.52 -16.57
C ALA A 2 -18.80 -20.46 -17.33
N ASP A 3 -18.32 -19.27 -17.67
CA ASP A 3 -17.05 -19.11 -18.39
C ASP A 3 -15.80 -19.52 -17.57
N LEU A 4 -15.81 -19.32 -16.25
CA LEU A 4 -14.70 -19.73 -15.37
C LEU A 4 -14.55 -21.27 -15.34
N LEU A 5 -15.67 -22.00 -15.33
CA LEU A 5 -15.65 -23.46 -15.39
C LEU A 5 -15.12 -23.99 -16.72
N THR A 6 -15.35 -23.26 -17.82
CA THR A 6 -14.82 -23.66 -19.14
C THR A 6 -13.32 -23.42 -19.29
N GLN A 7 -12.72 -22.62 -18.41
CA GLN A 7 -11.30 -22.28 -18.43
C GLN A 7 -10.44 -23.16 -17.52
N LEU A 8 -11.05 -23.90 -16.59
CA LEU A 8 -10.35 -24.70 -15.60
C LEU A 8 -10.43 -26.19 -15.91
N SER A 9 -9.30 -26.86 -15.73
CA SER A 9 -9.11 -28.29 -15.85
C SER A 9 -8.56 -28.88 -14.55
N SER A 10 -8.55 -30.21 -14.44
CA SER A 10 -8.06 -30.89 -13.25
C SER A 10 -6.54 -30.82 -13.05
N LEU A 11 -5.80 -30.30 -14.03
CA LEU A 11 -4.35 -30.13 -13.96
C LEU A 11 -3.95 -28.70 -13.56
N ASP A 12 -4.92 -27.79 -13.47
CA ASP A 12 -4.62 -26.38 -13.25
C ASP A 12 -4.42 -26.06 -11.78
N VAL A 13 -3.45 -25.18 -11.52
CA VAL A 13 -3.27 -24.50 -10.22
C VAL A 13 -3.74 -23.07 -10.39
N VAL A 14 -4.74 -22.67 -9.60
CA VAL A 14 -5.33 -21.33 -9.67
C VAL A 14 -4.54 -20.38 -8.77
N LEU A 15 -3.87 -19.39 -9.37
CA LEU A 15 -3.31 -18.27 -8.61
C LEU A 15 -4.43 -17.28 -8.29
N LEU A 16 -4.86 -17.23 -7.02
CA LEU A 16 -5.95 -16.38 -6.55
C LEU A 16 -5.38 -15.15 -5.84
N ILE A 17 -5.49 -14.01 -6.52
CA ILE A 17 -5.18 -12.69 -5.98
C ILE A 17 -6.51 -12.02 -5.62
N PRO A 18 -6.88 -11.89 -4.33
CA PRO A 18 -8.16 -11.33 -3.94
C PRO A 18 -8.34 -9.88 -4.44
N PRO A 19 -9.49 -9.51 -5.02
CA PRO A 19 -9.72 -8.15 -5.50
C PRO A 19 -10.12 -7.23 -4.33
N LEU A 20 -9.14 -6.91 -3.47
CA LEU A 20 -9.33 -6.21 -2.19
C LEU A 20 -10.06 -4.86 -2.30
N ARG A 21 -10.05 -4.24 -3.49
CA ARG A 21 -10.73 -2.97 -3.75
C ARG A 21 -12.24 -3.05 -3.90
N LEU A 22 -12.81 -4.24 -4.11
CA LEU A 22 -14.25 -4.41 -4.22
C LEU A 22 -14.98 -4.25 -2.87
N GLY A 23 -14.23 -4.06 -1.77
CA GLY A 23 -14.76 -4.08 -0.41
C GLY A 23 -15.01 -5.52 0.08
N SER A 24 -15.24 -5.68 1.39
CA SER A 24 -15.17 -6.99 2.05
C SER A 24 -16.15 -8.01 1.46
N ARG A 25 -17.42 -7.65 1.30
CA ARG A 25 -18.46 -8.56 0.81
C ARG A 25 -18.24 -8.99 -0.64
N ALA A 26 -18.04 -8.04 -1.55
CA ALA A 26 -17.88 -8.36 -2.97
C ALA A 26 -16.54 -9.07 -3.26
N CYS A 27 -15.48 -8.74 -2.51
CA CYS A 27 -14.22 -9.49 -2.57
C CYS A 27 -14.45 -10.96 -2.21
N LEU A 28 -15.15 -11.22 -1.10
CA LEU A 28 -15.46 -12.57 -0.65
C LEU A 28 -16.38 -13.32 -1.63
N ASP A 29 -17.36 -12.66 -2.23
CA ASP A 29 -18.23 -13.26 -3.24
C ASP A 29 -17.44 -13.71 -4.48
N VAL A 30 -16.46 -12.90 -4.93
CA VAL A 30 -15.54 -13.28 -6.01
C VAL A 30 -14.65 -14.45 -5.62
N VAL A 31 -14.06 -14.42 -4.42
CA VAL A 31 -13.24 -15.53 -3.89
C VAL A 31 -14.06 -16.83 -3.86
N ARG A 32 -15.28 -16.79 -3.31
CA ARG A 32 -16.19 -17.94 -3.25
C ARG A 32 -16.51 -18.49 -4.64
N ALA A 33 -16.76 -17.59 -5.60
CA ALA A 33 -17.03 -17.97 -6.98
C ALA A 33 -15.83 -18.71 -7.63
N VAL A 34 -14.62 -18.19 -7.47
CA VAL A 34 -13.40 -18.81 -8.02
C VAL A 34 -13.10 -20.14 -7.35
N VAL A 35 -13.19 -20.20 -6.02
CA VAL A 35 -12.95 -21.42 -5.24
C VAL A 35 -13.97 -22.50 -5.60
N TRP A 36 -15.25 -22.14 -5.71
CA TRP A 36 -16.29 -23.06 -6.16
C TRP A 36 -16.03 -23.59 -7.58
N ALA A 37 -15.56 -22.73 -8.48
CA ALA A 37 -15.20 -23.15 -9.83
C ALA A 37 -14.01 -24.11 -9.83
N ALA A 38 -12.97 -23.84 -9.02
CA ALA A 38 -11.81 -24.71 -8.85
C ALA A 38 -12.19 -26.09 -8.30
N VAL A 39 -13.05 -26.13 -7.27
CA VAL A 39 -13.59 -27.39 -6.72
C VAL A 39 -14.35 -28.18 -7.79
N ARG A 40 -15.24 -27.51 -8.54
CA ARG A 40 -16.05 -28.18 -9.56
C ARG A 40 -15.25 -28.67 -10.76
N ALA A 41 -14.20 -27.95 -11.15
CA ALA A 41 -13.27 -28.36 -12.19
C ALA A 41 -12.27 -29.45 -11.72
N ASN A 42 -12.32 -29.81 -10.42
CA ASN A 42 -11.33 -30.68 -9.77
C ASN A 42 -9.90 -30.18 -10.00
N ALA A 43 -9.72 -28.85 -9.97
CA ALA A 43 -8.43 -28.21 -10.15
C ALA A 43 -7.41 -28.75 -9.14
N TRP A 44 -6.14 -28.78 -9.53
CA TRP A 44 -5.10 -29.40 -8.72
C TRP A 44 -4.92 -28.66 -7.39
N GLY A 45 -5.08 -27.33 -7.40
CA GLY A 45 -5.26 -26.53 -6.19
C GLY A 45 -5.30 -25.02 -6.42
N VAL A 46 -5.28 -24.27 -5.32
CA VAL A 46 -5.35 -22.81 -5.29
C VAL A 46 -4.15 -22.25 -4.51
N VAL A 47 -3.42 -21.31 -5.11
CA VAL A 47 -2.42 -20.48 -4.40
C VAL A 47 -3.07 -19.13 -4.09
N LEU A 48 -3.40 -18.90 -2.82
CA LEU A 48 -4.04 -17.68 -2.34
C LEU A 48 -2.99 -16.65 -1.88
N VAL A 49 -3.14 -15.40 -2.31
CA VAL A 49 -2.41 -14.26 -1.73
C VAL A 49 -3.12 -13.73 -0.49
N SER A 50 -2.37 -13.58 0.61
CA SER A 50 -2.82 -13.04 1.90
C SER A 50 -1.75 -12.11 2.49
N SER A 51 -1.93 -11.64 3.73
CA SER A 51 -0.99 -10.74 4.44
C SER A 51 -0.26 -11.46 5.58
N ILE A 52 1.01 -11.09 5.82
CA ILE A 52 1.81 -11.58 6.96
C ILE A 52 1.22 -11.24 8.34
N PHE A 53 0.28 -10.29 8.41
CA PHE A 53 -0.33 -9.89 9.67
C PHE A 53 -1.66 -10.59 9.98
N VAL A 54 -2.13 -11.52 9.12
CA VAL A 54 -3.36 -12.28 9.41
C VAL A 54 -3.18 -13.15 10.66
N GLY A 55 -4.09 -12.99 11.63
CA GLY A 55 -4.02 -13.67 12.92
C GLY A 55 -3.01 -13.07 13.90
N SER A 56 -2.40 -11.92 13.57
CA SER A 56 -1.57 -11.18 14.53
C SER A 56 -2.48 -10.59 15.62
N PRO A 57 -2.12 -10.71 16.91
CA PRO A 57 -2.88 -10.10 17.98
C PRO A 57 -2.70 -8.58 17.91
N THR A 58 -3.59 -7.87 17.24
CA THR A 58 -3.65 -6.41 17.31
C THR A 58 -4.49 -5.98 18.50
N SER A 59 -4.11 -4.89 19.15
CA SER A 59 -4.85 -4.30 20.28
C SER A 59 -6.28 -3.86 19.91
N GLN A 60 -6.56 -3.73 18.61
CA GLN A 60 -7.88 -3.49 18.03
C GLN A 60 -8.20 -4.55 16.99
N GLN A 61 -9.44 -5.05 16.96
CA GLN A 61 -9.93 -5.89 15.85
C GLN A 61 -9.89 -5.07 14.56
N SER A 62 -9.06 -5.49 13.61
CA SER A 62 -9.00 -4.87 12.29
C SER A 62 -9.95 -5.58 11.36
N VAL A 63 -10.97 -4.86 10.89
CA VAL A 63 -11.92 -5.34 9.87
C VAL A 63 -11.19 -5.85 8.61
N ILE A 64 -10.01 -5.29 8.30
CA ILE A 64 -9.20 -5.69 7.15
C ILE A 64 -8.51 -7.04 7.39
N LEU A 65 -7.94 -7.24 8.58
CA LEU A 65 -7.32 -8.53 8.93
C LEU A 65 -8.38 -9.62 9.06
N ASP A 66 -9.53 -9.31 9.65
CA ASP A 66 -10.67 -10.21 9.75
C ASP A 66 -11.20 -10.62 8.36
N GLN A 67 -11.26 -9.68 7.41
CA GLN A 67 -11.62 -9.97 6.03
C GLN A 67 -10.63 -10.93 5.38
N LEU A 68 -9.32 -10.71 5.53
CA LEU A 68 -8.31 -11.60 4.96
C LEU A 68 -8.34 -12.98 5.62
N GLU A 69 -8.60 -13.05 6.92
CA GLU A 69 -8.82 -14.31 7.63
C GLU A 69 -10.06 -15.04 7.13
N GLU A 70 -11.17 -14.33 6.89
CA GLU A 70 -12.38 -14.93 6.32
C GLU A 70 -12.13 -15.48 4.91
N ILE A 71 -11.34 -14.77 4.09
CA ILE A 71 -10.89 -15.25 2.77
C ILE A 71 -10.03 -16.51 2.90
N GLU A 72 -9.06 -16.54 3.82
CA GLU A 72 -8.26 -17.73 4.08
C GLU A 72 -9.14 -18.91 4.50
N ASN A 73 -10.07 -18.69 5.41
CA ASN A 73 -10.98 -19.72 5.93
C ASN A 73 -11.96 -20.23 4.85
N CYS A 74 -12.40 -19.36 3.95
CA CYS A 74 -13.19 -19.73 2.78
C CYS A 74 -12.44 -20.73 1.89
N VAL A 75 -11.14 -20.51 1.64
CA VAL A 75 -10.33 -21.46 0.86
C VAL A 75 -10.08 -22.74 1.65
N LYS A 76 -9.67 -22.65 2.92
CA LYS A 76 -9.38 -23.81 3.79
C LYS A 76 -10.56 -24.77 3.93
N SER A 77 -11.79 -24.25 4.02
CA SER A 77 -13.01 -25.05 4.21
C SER A 77 -13.66 -25.56 2.91
N SER A 78 -13.18 -25.13 1.75
CA SER A 78 -13.81 -25.43 0.45
C SER A 78 -13.59 -26.85 -0.07
N GLY A 79 -12.64 -27.59 0.51
CA GLY A 79 -12.25 -28.93 0.03
C GLY A 79 -11.29 -28.93 -1.16
N VAL A 80 -10.95 -27.77 -1.74
CA VAL A 80 -9.85 -27.67 -2.72
C VAL A 80 -8.50 -27.75 -2.02
N SER A 81 -7.52 -28.36 -2.66
CA SER A 81 -6.13 -28.26 -2.24
C SER A 81 -5.70 -26.79 -2.28
N TYR A 82 -4.96 -26.32 -1.27
CA TYR A 82 -4.55 -24.91 -1.24
C TYR A 82 -3.11 -24.72 -0.77
N THR A 83 -2.55 -23.55 -1.07
CA THR A 83 -1.38 -22.95 -0.42
C THR A 83 -1.70 -21.48 -0.18
N ILE A 84 -1.42 -20.98 1.01
CA ILE A 84 -1.63 -19.56 1.33
C ILE A 84 -0.27 -18.88 1.41
N MET A 85 -0.07 -17.85 0.60
CA MET A 85 1.13 -17.04 0.55
C MET A 85 0.83 -15.70 1.22
N ARG A 86 1.26 -15.54 2.46
CA ARG A 86 1.17 -14.31 3.25
C ARG A 86 2.35 -13.40 2.90
N LEU A 87 2.05 -12.29 2.24
CA LEU A 87 3.02 -11.34 1.70
C LEU A 87 3.06 -10.04 2.53
N PRO A 88 4.16 -9.28 2.50
CA PRO A 88 4.33 -8.06 3.28
C PRO A 88 3.96 -6.83 2.43
N LEU A 89 4.27 -5.64 2.94
CA LEU A 89 4.15 -4.41 2.15
C LEU A 89 5.16 -4.43 1.00
N PHE A 90 4.75 -3.97 -0.19
CA PHE A 90 5.63 -3.94 -1.35
C PHE A 90 6.52 -2.70 -1.35
N MET A 91 7.80 -2.83 -1.74
CA MET A 91 8.75 -1.72 -1.81
C MET A 91 8.27 -0.59 -2.74
N GLU A 92 7.48 -0.93 -3.76
CA GLU A 92 6.82 -0.01 -4.71
C GLU A 92 5.94 1.04 -4.03
N TYR A 93 5.48 0.78 -2.80
CA TYR A 93 4.84 1.79 -1.95
C TYR A 93 5.68 3.07 -1.81
N LEU A 94 7.01 2.97 -1.74
CA LEU A 94 7.90 4.12 -1.59
C LEU A 94 7.90 5.05 -2.82
N LEU A 95 7.38 4.58 -3.96
CA LEU A 95 7.22 5.38 -5.18
C LEU A 95 5.95 6.23 -5.18
N ALA A 96 5.02 5.94 -4.27
CA ALA A 96 3.68 6.53 -4.21
C ALA A 96 3.54 7.71 -3.26
N LEU A 97 4.41 7.74 -2.26
CA LEU A 97 4.45 8.68 -1.16
C LEU A 97 4.51 10.13 -1.61
N THR A 98 4.18 11.08 -0.74
CA THR A 98 4.33 12.51 -1.04
C THR A 98 4.72 13.36 0.15
N HIS A 99 5.32 14.50 -0.14
CA HIS A 99 5.58 15.51 0.87
C HIS A 99 4.28 16.07 1.46
N CYS A 100 4.30 16.31 2.76
CA CYS A 100 3.33 17.14 3.44
C CYS A 100 3.56 18.60 3.02
N GLU A 101 2.54 19.27 2.47
CA GLU A 101 2.57 20.73 2.37
C GLU A 101 2.37 21.30 3.79
N GLU A 102 3.36 22.02 4.31
CA GLU A 102 3.16 22.85 5.50
C GLU A 102 2.12 23.93 5.15
N GLY A 103 1.09 24.08 5.99
CA GLY A 103 -0.13 24.84 5.70
C GLY A 103 0.10 26.18 5.01
N SER A 104 -0.51 26.34 3.83
CA SER A 104 -0.81 27.64 3.25
C SER A 104 -1.90 28.32 4.09
N GLU A 105 -1.50 28.91 5.22
CA GLU A 105 -2.26 29.97 5.89
C GLU A 105 -1.37 31.21 6.00
N GLY A 106 -1.66 32.20 5.14
CA GLY A 106 -1.25 33.60 5.37
C GLY A 106 -0.52 34.29 4.20
N LEU A 107 -1.31 34.88 3.29
CA LEU A 107 -1.05 36.13 2.51
C LEU A 107 0.29 36.26 1.75
N GLY A 108 0.30 36.52 0.44
CA GLY A 108 -0.65 37.33 -0.29
C GLY A 108 -0.48 37.25 -1.81
N SER A 109 -1.62 37.49 -2.46
CA SER A 109 -1.76 37.92 -3.84
C SER A 109 -0.71 38.97 -4.21
N LEU A 110 0.09 38.68 -5.23
CA LEU A 110 0.51 39.67 -6.20
C LEU A 110 0.70 38.98 -7.54
N GLU A 111 -0.38 38.93 -8.31
CA GLU A 111 -0.28 39.03 -9.76
C GLU A 111 0.37 40.39 -10.08
N GLU A 112 1.46 40.37 -10.86
CA GLU A 112 1.77 41.35 -11.90
C GLU A 112 2.98 40.80 -12.69
N GLU A 113 2.70 40.24 -13.86
CA GLU A 113 2.99 40.85 -15.16
C GLU A 113 4.42 40.62 -15.67
N LYS A 114 4.54 39.64 -16.58
CA LYS A 114 5.12 39.90 -17.92
C LYS A 114 4.85 38.72 -18.84
N ARG A 115 3.79 38.83 -19.64
CA ARG A 115 3.63 38.05 -20.88
C ARG A 115 3.79 39.04 -22.04
N GLU A 116 4.90 38.90 -22.76
CA GLU A 116 5.14 39.59 -24.02
C GLU A 116 4.11 39.13 -25.05
N VAL A 117 3.47 40.09 -25.73
CA VAL A 117 2.61 39.86 -26.90
C VAL A 117 3.26 40.56 -28.10
N PRO A 118 3.38 39.92 -29.28
CA PRO A 118 3.73 40.61 -30.52
C PRO A 118 2.47 41.22 -31.18
N PRO A 119 2.59 42.34 -31.91
CA PRO A 119 1.44 43.11 -32.39
C PRO A 119 0.91 42.54 -33.70
N VAL A 120 -0.42 42.52 -33.87
CA VAL A 120 -1.08 42.47 -35.18
C VAL A 120 -2.31 43.38 -35.15
N ASP A 121 -2.15 44.48 -35.88
CA ASP A 121 -3.05 45.35 -36.65
C ASP A 121 -4.57 45.42 -36.40
N GLU A 122 -5.02 46.67 -36.51
CA GLU A 122 -6.35 47.25 -36.41
C GLU A 122 -7.35 46.79 -37.48
N ALA A 123 -8.60 46.56 -37.05
CA ALA A 123 -9.86 46.92 -37.72
C ALA A 123 -10.98 46.58 -36.71
N GLY A 124 -11.62 47.53 -36.02
CA GLY A 124 -12.60 48.46 -36.57
C GLY A 124 -13.96 47.76 -36.70
N PHE A 125 -14.89 47.98 -35.77
CA PHE A 125 -16.31 48.31 -36.03
C PHE A 125 -17.13 48.43 -34.73
N GLU A 126 -17.96 49.47 -34.73
CA GLU A 126 -18.85 49.99 -33.69
C GLU A 126 -20.06 49.08 -33.39
N SER A 127 -20.64 49.17 -32.19
CA SER A 127 -22.03 49.64 -31.99
C SER A 127 -22.53 49.48 -30.54
N GLU A 128 -23.38 50.45 -30.18
CA GLU A 128 -23.86 50.88 -28.86
C GLU A 128 -25.07 50.07 -28.27
N PRO A 129 -25.53 50.42 -27.03
CA PRO A 129 -26.30 49.56 -26.12
C PRO A 129 -27.82 49.88 -26.05
N LYS A 130 -28.63 49.09 -25.32
CA LYS A 130 -29.78 49.55 -24.46
C LYS A 130 -30.68 48.44 -23.87
N GLY A 131 -31.25 48.74 -22.69
CA GLY A 131 -32.51 48.17 -22.13
C GLY A 131 -32.38 47.74 -20.66
N GLU A 132 -32.53 48.63 -19.68
CA GLU A 132 -33.74 48.97 -18.88
C GLU A 132 -34.20 47.90 -17.83
N THR A 133 -34.32 48.36 -16.57
CA THR A 133 -34.71 47.71 -15.29
C THR A 133 -36.25 47.72 -15.07
N PRO A 134 -36.91 47.34 -13.91
CA PRO A 134 -36.47 46.77 -12.61
C PRO A 134 -37.37 45.64 -11.96
N ARG A 135 -36.85 45.04 -10.88
CA ARG A 135 -37.48 44.49 -9.63
C ARG A 135 -38.69 43.54 -9.67
N GLU A 136 -38.53 42.37 -9.02
CA GLU A 136 -39.39 41.88 -7.92
C GLU A 136 -38.65 40.83 -7.06
N VAL A 137 -39.11 40.67 -5.82
CA VAL A 137 -38.42 40.16 -4.63
C VAL A 137 -38.88 38.73 -4.30
N GLU A 138 -38.13 38.06 -3.40
CA GLU A 138 -38.40 36.78 -2.69
C GLU A 138 -37.70 35.58 -3.35
N THR A 139 -36.94 34.72 -2.67
CA THR A 139 -36.91 34.25 -1.28
C THR A 139 -35.48 33.76 -0.94
N GLY A 140 -35.10 33.83 0.34
CA GLY A 140 -33.75 33.51 0.81
C GLY A 140 -33.26 32.11 0.48
N GLU A 141 -32.11 32.05 -0.20
CA GLU A 141 -31.23 30.89 -0.21
C GLU A 141 -30.11 31.13 0.80
N THR A 142 -30.26 30.52 1.97
CA THR A 142 -29.13 30.21 2.84
C THR A 142 -28.12 29.43 2.01
N MET A 143 -27.02 30.08 1.61
CA MET A 143 -25.84 29.40 1.10
C MET A 143 -25.41 28.38 2.15
N ALA A 144 -25.76 27.12 1.91
CA ALA A 144 -25.19 26.01 2.62
C ALA A 144 -23.70 26.01 2.28
N THR A 145 -22.89 26.49 3.23
CA THR A 145 -21.45 26.34 3.23
C THR A 145 -21.16 24.86 3.06
N MET A 146 -20.67 24.49 1.88
CA MET A 146 -20.13 23.15 1.64
C MET A 146 -19.14 22.87 2.77
N PRO A 147 -19.29 21.77 3.53
CA PRO A 147 -18.30 21.42 4.52
C PRO A 147 -16.99 21.18 3.79
N SER A 148 -15.98 21.97 4.13
CA SER A 148 -14.58 21.72 3.79
C SER A 148 -14.26 20.24 4.04
N PRO A 149 -13.52 19.57 3.13
CA PRO A 149 -13.16 18.17 3.33
C PRO A 149 -12.46 18.03 4.69
N PRO A 150 -12.70 16.93 5.42
CA PRO A 150 -12.08 16.71 6.72
C PRO A 150 -10.57 16.85 6.57
N SER A 151 -9.97 17.68 7.43
CA SER A 151 -8.53 17.88 7.53
C SER A 151 -7.84 16.52 7.51
N HIS A 152 -7.07 16.27 6.46
CA HIS A 152 -6.34 15.01 6.27
C HIS A 152 -5.36 14.86 7.44
N ILE A 153 -5.58 13.88 8.31
CA ILE A 153 -4.70 13.61 9.45
C ILE A 153 -3.39 13.08 8.85
N MET A 154 -2.35 13.91 8.87
CA MET A 154 -1.03 13.54 8.37
C MET A 154 -0.40 12.49 9.29
N TRP A 155 0.19 11.45 8.71
CA TRP A 155 0.97 10.46 9.46
C TRP A 155 2.41 10.41 8.94
N PRO A 156 3.31 11.28 9.44
CA PRO A 156 4.68 11.36 8.93
C PRO A 156 5.47 10.07 9.11
N LEU A 157 6.21 9.64 8.08
CA LEU A 157 6.92 8.36 8.11
C LEU A 157 8.01 8.24 9.20
N LEU A 158 8.57 9.37 9.63
CA LEU A 158 9.53 9.41 10.75
C LEU A 158 8.95 9.98 12.04
N GLU A 159 7.63 9.93 12.23
CA GLU A 159 7.06 10.07 13.56
C GLU A 159 7.65 8.99 14.50
N SER A 160 7.83 9.30 15.78
CA SER A 160 8.58 8.48 16.74
C SER A 160 8.16 7.00 16.79
N SER A 161 6.85 6.75 16.69
CA SER A 161 6.26 5.41 16.67
C SER A 161 6.66 4.61 15.42
N LEU A 162 6.57 5.22 14.24
CA LEU A 162 6.86 4.54 12.97
C LEU A 162 8.36 4.52 12.63
N ALA A 163 9.11 5.54 13.04
CA ALA A 163 10.54 5.64 12.82
C ALA A 163 11.33 4.47 13.42
N SER A 164 10.88 4.01 14.60
CA SER A 164 11.44 2.90 15.36
C SER A 164 10.82 1.55 15.03
N ALA A 165 9.62 1.54 14.44
CA ALA A 165 8.94 0.33 14.01
C ALA A 165 9.67 -0.33 12.84
N ARG A 166 9.76 -1.67 12.90
CA ARG A 166 10.26 -2.47 11.78
C ARG A 166 9.15 -2.72 10.78
N VAL A 167 9.40 -2.32 9.55
CA VAL A 167 8.54 -2.62 8.41
C VAL A 167 9.09 -3.83 7.65
N TYR A 168 8.19 -4.72 7.28
CA TYR A 168 8.47 -5.90 6.48
C TYR A 168 8.20 -5.56 5.03
N LEU A 169 9.17 -5.82 4.16
CA LEU A 169 9.16 -5.40 2.76
C LEU A 169 9.51 -6.56 1.83
N MET A 170 8.97 -6.47 0.62
CA MET A 170 9.31 -7.33 -0.52
C MET A 170 9.14 -6.54 -1.81
N SER A 171 9.95 -6.80 -2.84
CA SER A 171 9.68 -6.21 -4.16
C SER A 171 8.46 -6.88 -4.81
N LEU A 172 7.67 -6.15 -5.58
CA LEU A 172 6.56 -6.75 -6.34
C LEU A 172 7.04 -7.84 -7.30
N GLU A 173 8.27 -7.69 -7.82
CA GLU A 173 8.93 -8.68 -8.67
C GLU A 173 9.18 -10.00 -7.91
N ASP A 174 9.73 -9.94 -6.71
CA ASP A 174 9.96 -11.13 -5.87
C ASP A 174 8.63 -11.77 -5.48
N ALA A 175 7.61 -10.98 -5.13
CA ALA A 175 6.29 -11.50 -4.85
C ALA A 175 5.74 -12.31 -6.03
N ALA A 176 5.85 -11.78 -7.26
CA ALA A 176 5.42 -12.49 -8.46
C ALA A 176 6.21 -13.79 -8.67
N LYS A 177 7.54 -13.77 -8.51
CA LYS A 177 8.39 -14.96 -8.63
C LYS A 177 8.05 -16.03 -7.59
N ALA A 178 7.83 -15.62 -6.34
CA ALA A 178 7.44 -16.52 -5.26
C ALA A 178 6.07 -17.18 -5.53
N LEU A 179 5.10 -16.42 -6.04
CA LEU A 179 3.78 -16.94 -6.40
C LEU A 179 3.86 -17.93 -7.57
N VAL A 180 4.64 -17.62 -8.60
CA VAL A 180 4.87 -18.53 -9.73
C VAL A 180 5.58 -19.80 -9.27
N ALA A 181 6.63 -19.68 -8.46
CA ALA A 181 7.34 -20.83 -7.91
C ALA A 181 6.41 -21.71 -7.07
N ALA A 182 5.59 -21.11 -6.20
CA ALA A 182 4.61 -21.82 -5.39
C ALA A 182 3.54 -22.52 -6.24
N ALA A 183 3.08 -21.91 -7.34
CA ALA A 183 2.13 -22.53 -8.25
C ALA A 183 2.76 -23.67 -9.06
N PHE A 184 3.97 -23.48 -9.57
CA PHE A 184 4.67 -24.50 -10.39
C PHE A 184 5.08 -25.72 -9.56
N THR A 185 5.46 -25.51 -8.30
CA THR A 185 5.85 -26.57 -7.36
C THR A 185 4.76 -26.86 -6.32
N PHE A 186 3.50 -26.60 -6.68
CA PHE A 186 2.33 -26.69 -5.79
C PHE A 186 2.25 -27.96 -4.93
N PRO A 187 2.57 -29.17 -5.43
CA PRO A 187 2.53 -30.39 -4.61
C PRO A 187 3.37 -30.32 -3.32
N LEU A 188 4.48 -29.58 -3.33
CA LEU A 188 5.37 -29.41 -2.18
C LEU A 188 4.76 -28.48 -1.10
N HIS A 189 3.77 -27.69 -1.49
CA HIS A 189 3.22 -26.58 -0.71
C HIS A 189 1.77 -26.79 -0.30
N ARG A 190 1.15 -27.87 -0.77
CA ARG A 190 -0.23 -28.23 -0.50
C ARG A 190 -0.51 -28.28 1.02
N GLY A 191 -1.59 -27.61 1.42
CA GLY A 191 -2.07 -27.51 2.80
C GLY A 191 -1.25 -26.57 3.70
N LYS A 192 -0.27 -25.83 3.15
CA LYS A 192 0.60 -24.96 3.94
C LYS A 192 0.21 -23.49 3.84
N THR A 193 0.42 -22.77 4.94
CA THR A 193 0.40 -21.31 4.98
C THR A 193 1.84 -20.83 5.14
N LYS A 194 2.28 -19.89 4.30
CA LYS A 194 3.65 -19.42 4.24
C LYS A 194 3.73 -17.93 4.45
N GLU A 195 4.62 -17.49 5.32
CA GLU A 195 4.90 -16.09 5.62
C GLU A 195 6.24 -15.76 4.99
N LEU A 196 6.23 -14.76 4.10
CA LEU A 196 7.37 -14.47 3.25
C LEU A 196 7.61 -12.96 3.21
N TYR A 197 8.84 -12.54 3.52
CA TYR A 197 9.33 -11.19 3.29
C TYR A 197 10.81 -11.26 2.94
N THR A 198 11.34 -10.24 2.27
CA THR A 198 12.77 -10.22 1.84
C THR A 198 13.59 -9.18 2.57
N ALA A 199 12.95 -8.21 3.21
CA ALA A 199 13.60 -7.24 4.08
C ALA A 199 12.76 -6.95 5.33
N SER A 200 13.43 -6.72 6.45
CA SER A 200 12.84 -6.25 7.71
C SER A 200 13.73 -5.13 8.24
N VAL A 201 13.29 -3.89 8.08
CA VAL A 201 14.10 -2.69 8.35
C VAL A 201 13.28 -1.63 9.06
N THR A 202 13.92 -0.73 9.78
CA THR A 202 13.23 0.44 10.36
C THR A 202 13.05 1.54 9.31
N MET A 203 12.13 2.47 9.53
CA MET A 203 11.93 3.59 8.60
C MET A 203 13.16 4.53 8.53
N THR A 204 13.96 4.59 9.60
CA THR A 204 15.25 5.30 9.61
C THR A 204 16.28 4.62 8.69
N GLU A 205 16.31 3.29 8.66
CA GLU A 205 17.14 2.51 7.72
C GLU A 205 16.66 2.68 6.28
N VAL A 206 15.34 2.69 6.05
CA VAL A 206 14.75 2.99 4.73
C VAL A 206 15.24 4.35 4.25
N GLN A 207 15.11 5.42 5.05
CA GLN A 207 15.60 6.75 4.67
C GLN A 207 17.10 6.73 4.35
N ARG A 208 17.91 6.07 5.17
CA ARG A 208 19.37 5.96 4.97
C ARG A 208 19.71 5.30 3.63
N ILE A 209 19.01 4.23 3.26
CA ILE A 209 19.24 3.50 2.01
C ILE A 209 18.77 4.32 0.81
N LEU A 210 17.59 4.94 0.88
CA LEU A 210 17.10 5.82 -0.18
C LEU A 210 18.01 7.04 -0.37
N GLN A 211 18.50 7.64 0.72
CA GLN A 211 19.41 8.80 0.66
C GLN A 211 20.74 8.45 0.00
N ARG A 212 21.28 7.24 0.24
CA ARG A 212 22.53 6.76 -0.36
C ARG A 212 22.46 6.72 -1.88
N HIS A 213 21.31 6.30 -2.42
CA HIS A 213 21.09 6.10 -3.86
C HIS A 213 20.34 7.26 -4.51
N ALA A 214 20.11 8.36 -3.79
CA ALA A 214 19.29 9.46 -4.25
C ALA A 214 19.86 10.10 -5.53
N ASN A 215 19.00 10.24 -6.54
CA ASN A 215 19.39 10.78 -7.83
C ASN A 215 19.86 12.25 -7.71
N LYS A 216 21.02 12.56 -8.29
CA LYS A 216 21.67 13.88 -8.19
C LYS A 216 21.92 14.33 -6.74
N ALA A 217 22.10 13.39 -5.81
CA ALA A 217 22.34 13.67 -4.39
C ALA A 217 21.28 14.58 -3.73
N ARG A 218 20.04 14.55 -4.23
CA ARG A 218 18.94 15.32 -3.62
C ARG A 218 18.62 14.78 -2.22
N PRO A 219 18.23 15.65 -1.27
CA PRO A 219 17.92 15.23 0.08
C PRO A 219 16.57 14.49 0.13
N VAL A 220 16.58 13.25 0.60
CA VAL A 220 15.39 12.44 0.87
C VAL A 220 15.02 12.62 2.34
N ARG A 221 13.82 13.16 2.61
CA ARG A 221 13.36 13.48 3.98
C ARG A 221 12.00 12.84 4.27
N LEU A 222 12.01 11.62 4.80
CA LEU A 222 10.78 10.90 5.17
C LEU A 222 10.04 11.52 6.37
N SER A 223 10.70 12.38 7.16
CA SER A 223 10.04 13.13 8.24
C SER A 223 8.98 14.12 7.77
N ARG A 224 8.98 14.47 6.49
CA ARG A 224 8.02 15.38 5.86
C ARG A 224 7.14 14.65 4.85
N VAL A 225 7.03 13.34 4.95
CA VAL A 225 6.31 12.51 3.98
C VAL A 225 5.18 11.83 4.71
N ASP A 226 3.96 12.07 4.25
CA ASP A 226 2.76 11.40 4.77
C ASP A 226 2.78 9.95 4.31
N ALA A 227 2.71 9.02 5.26
CA ALA A 227 2.72 7.60 5.01
C ALA A 227 1.56 7.13 4.12
N LEU A 228 0.45 7.86 4.11
CA LEU A 228 -0.70 7.53 3.27
C LEU A 228 -0.96 8.60 2.19
N GLY A 229 -0.02 9.52 2.05
CA GLY A 229 -0.08 10.63 1.10
C GLY A 229 0.03 10.12 -0.33
N GLU A 230 -0.70 10.78 -1.23
CA GLU A 230 -0.63 10.57 -2.67
C GLU A 230 -0.57 11.93 -3.36
N GLN A 231 0.21 12.00 -4.45
CA GLN A 231 0.34 13.22 -5.22
C GLN A 231 -0.94 13.51 -6.00
N HIS A 232 -1.37 14.77 -6.02
CA HIS A 232 -2.49 15.18 -6.86
C HIS A 232 -2.20 14.82 -8.33
N GLY A 233 -3.13 14.12 -8.99
CA GLY A 233 -2.95 13.62 -10.36
C GLY A 233 -2.18 12.29 -10.48
N ARG A 234 -1.76 11.67 -9.37
CA ARG A 234 -1.38 10.26 -9.34
C ARG A 234 -2.54 9.41 -8.84
N GLU A 235 -2.64 8.22 -9.42
CA GLU A 235 -3.68 7.25 -9.10
C GLU A 235 -3.05 5.95 -8.58
N PHE A 236 -1.94 6.06 -7.85
CA PHE A 236 -1.26 4.93 -7.25
C PHE A 236 -2.22 4.06 -6.46
N TRP A 237 -3.04 4.62 -5.57
CA TRP A 237 -3.98 3.81 -4.77
C TRP A 237 -5.05 3.12 -5.64
N ARG A 238 -5.33 3.68 -6.84
CA ARG A 238 -6.21 3.06 -7.84
C ARG A 238 -5.52 1.97 -8.65
N VAL A 239 -4.21 1.76 -8.56
CA VAL A 239 -3.47 0.69 -9.28
C VAL A 239 -2.65 -0.22 -8.37
N ALA A 240 -2.42 0.15 -7.11
CA ALA A 240 -1.74 -0.64 -6.08
C ALA A 240 -2.56 -1.87 -5.65
N TYR A 241 -1.93 -3.04 -5.59
CA TYR A 241 -2.58 -4.24 -5.08
C TYR A 241 -3.05 -4.05 -3.63
N TRP A 242 -2.17 -3.58 -2.75
CA TRP A 242 -2.51 -3.15 -1.40
C TRP A 242 -3.23 -1.79 -1.45
N PRO A 243 -4.54 -1.74 -1.14
CA PRO A 243 -5.24 -0.47 -1.07
C PRO A 243 -4.74 0.37 0.11
N ARG A 244 -4.98 1.69 0.07
CA ARG A 244 -4.56 2.63 1.12
C ARG A 244 -4.85 2.15 2.54
N ALA A 245 -6.06 1.64 2.78
CA ALA A 245 -6.46 1.15 4.10
C ALA A 245 -5.66 -0.11 4.53
N HIS A 246 -5.27 -0.99 3.60
CA HIS A 246 -4.44 -2.14 3.94
C HIS A 246 -3.01 -1.70 4.22
N THR A 247 -2.47 -0.75 3.45
CA THR A 247 -1.16 -0.16 3.74
C THR A 247 -1.13 0.49 5.11
N GLN A 248 -2.17 1.24 5.48
CA GLN A 248 -2.34 1.76 6.84
C GLN A 248 -2.25 0.62 7.88
N GLN A 249 -2.98 -0.48 7.67
CA GLN A 249 -2.95 -1.63 8.56
C GLN A 249 -1.54 -2.25 8.69
N PHE A 250 -0.78 -2.36 7.60
CA PHE A 250 0.61 -2.84 7.67
C PHE A 250 1.47 -1.98 8.59
N LEU A 251 1.31 -0.66 8.50
CA LEU A 251 2.08 0.30 9.31
C LEU A 251 1.63 0.26 10.78
N GLU A 252 0.32 0.19 11.04
CA GLU A 252 -0.21 0.08 12.40
C GLU A 252 0.25 -1.21 13.08
N CYS A 253 0.19 -2.35 12.38
CA CYS A 253 0.70 -3.61 12.89
C CYS A 253 2.21 -3.56 13.17
N ALA A 254 2.99 -2.88 12.33
CA ALA A 254 4.42 -2.69 12.57
C ALA A 254 4.69 -1.88 13.85
N VAL A 255 3.90 -0.84 14.10
CA VAL A 255 3.99 -0.02 15.33
C VAL A 255 3.59 -0.82 16.57
N GLU A 256 2.48 -1.56 16.51
CA GLU A 256 2.04 -2.40 17.63
C GLU A 256 3.06 -3.49 17.95
N PHE A 257 3.59 -4.18 16.94
CA PHE A 257 4.66 -5.17 17.13
C PHE A 257 5.91 -4.56 17.77
N ALA A 258 6.28 -3.34 17.40
CA ALA A 258 7.41 -2.64 18.01
C ALA A 258 7.17 -2.33 19.50
N LYS A 259 5.93 -1.98 19.89
CA LYS A 259 5.55 -1.78 21.30
C LYS A 259 5.63 -3.08 22.10
N ASP A 260 5.20 -4.20 21.52
CA ASP A 260 5.27 -5.52 22.16
C ASP A 260 6.73 -5.93 22.41
N VAL A 261 7.60 -5.73 21.41
CA VAL A 261 9.05 -5.96 21.52
C VAL A 261 9.66 -5.10 22.62
N GLN A 262 9.30 -3.81 22.68
CA GLN A 262 9.80 -2.90 23.71
C GLN A 262 9.34 -3.33 25.11
N THR A 263 8.06 -3.69 25.26
CA THR A 263 7.49 -4.17 26.53
C THR A 263 8.17 -5.46 27.00
N ALA A 264 8.43 -6.39 26.08
CA ALA A 264 9.15 -7.62 26.38
C ALA A 264 10.60 -7.33 26.84
N ALA A 265 11.28 -6.39 26.17
CA ALA A 265 12.64 -5.98 26.55
C ALA A 265 12.68 -5.32 27.94
N GLU A 266 11.74 -4.44 28.25
CA GLU A 266 11.62 -3.79 29.56
C GLU A 266 11.31 -4.79 30.67
N THR A 267 10.40 -5.74 30.40
CA THR A 267 10.05 -6.81 31.33
C THR A 267 11.26 -7.71 31.61
N ALA A 268 12.03 -8.06 30.58
CA ALA A 268 13.24 -8.86 30.76
C ALA A 268 14.31 -8.09 31.55
N ALA A 269 14.50 -6.80 31.25
CA ALA A 269 15.43 -5.94 31.98
C ALA A 269 15.07 -5.83 33.47
N ALA A 270 13.78 -5.76 33.80
CA ALA A 270 13.28 -5.72 35.17
C ALA A 270 13.61 -6.99 35.98
N VAL A 271 13.78 -8.13 35.31
CA VAL A 271 14.17 -9.42 35.93
C VAL A 271 15.68 -9.70 35.75
N GLY A 272 16.47 -8.71 35.33
CA GLY A 272 17.92 -8.82 35.16
C GLY A 272 18.39 -9.54 33.89
N GLY A 273 17.47 -9.82 32.95
CA GLY A 273 17.76 -10.37 31.63
C GLY A 273 18.04 -9.29 30.58
N ARG A 274 18.70 -9.66 29.49
CA ARG A 274 18.86 -8.81 28.30
C ARG A 274 18.27 -9.54 27.10
N VAL A 275 17.29 -8.92 26.45
CA VAL A 275 16.70 -9.44 25.21
C VAL A 275 17.35 -8.71 24.04
N ASP A 276 17.77 -9.47 23.03
CA ASP A 276 18.19 -8.91 21.76
C ASP A 276 16.95 -8.53 20.94
N THR A 277 16.51 -7.28 21.08
CA THR A 277 15.38 -6.73 20.31
C THR A 277 15.68 -6.69 18.81
N SER A 278 16.96 -6.72 18.41
CA SER A 278 17.34 -6.76 16.99
C SER A 278 17.02 -8.11 16.34
N ALA A 279 16.89 -9.18 17.12
CA ALA A 279 16.47 -10.50 16.64
C ALA A 279 14.95 -10.73 16.71
N MET A 280 14.19 -9.83 17.35
CA MET A 280 12.73 -9.92 17.44
C MET A 280 12.09 -9.41 16.15
N VAL A 281 11.91 -10.32 15.20
CA VAL A 281 11.23 -10.12 13.91
C VAL A 281 10.11 -11.14 13.77
N LEU A 282 9.14 -10.88 12.89
CA LEU A 282 8.13 -11.88 12.54
C LEU A 282 8.83 -13.14 11.99
N PRO A 283 8.45 -14.34 12.44
CA PRO A 283 9.07 -15.55 11.96
C PRO A 283 8.77 -15.74 10.47
N VAL A 284 9.80 -16.08 9.70
CA VAL A 284 9.65 -16.51 8.31
C VAL A 284 9.41 -18.02 8.34
N SER A 285 8.33 -18.50 7.73
CA SER A 285 8.08 -19.94 7.68
C SER A 285 8.80 -20.64 6.51
N GLN A 286 9.25 -19.88 5.51
CA GLN A 286 10.18 -20.34 4.48
C GLN A 286 10.92 -19.15 3.88
N SER A 287 12.24 -19.26 3.68
CA SER A 287 12.99 -18.20 3.00
C SER A 287 12.58 -18.08 1.52
N PHE A 288 12.79 -16.89 0.95
CA PHE A 288 12.54 -16.66 -0.47
C PHE A 288 13.41 -17.55 -1.37
N GLU A 289 14.68 -17.72 -1.00
CA GLU A 289 15.64 -18.52 -1.74
C GLU A 289 15.25 -19.99 -1.74
N ASP A 290 14.83 -20.54 -0.59
CA ASP A 290 14.35 -21.94 -0.49
C ASP A 290 13.08 -22.20 -1.32
N LEU A 291 12.29 -21.17 -1.61
CA LEU A 291 11.08 -21.29 -2.41
C LEU A 291 11.35 -21.16 -3.92
N THR A 292 12.32 -20.33 -4.30
CA THR A 292 12.47 -19.84 -5.67
C THR A 292 13.80 -20.21 -6.33
N ASP A 293 14.76 -20.75 -5.58
CA ASP A 293 16.13 -21.03 -5.99
C ASP A 293 16.91 -19.81 -6.52
N ILE A 294 16.47 -18.60 -6.16
CA ILE A 294 17.11 -17.34 -6.56
C ILE A 294 17.21 -16.37 -5.37
N PRO A 295 18.22 -15.48 -5.36
CA PRO A 295 18.34 -14.47 -4.32
C PRO A 295 17.22 -13.42 -4.45
N PRO A 296 16.69 -12.90 -3.33
CA PRO A 296 15.71 -11.82 -3.36
C PRO A 296 16.37 -10.51 -3.79
N VAL A 297 15.57 -9.56 -4.31
CA VAL A 297 16.03 -8.20 -4.54
C VAL A 297 16.12 -7.46 -3.19
N PRO A 298 17.33 -7.12 -2.70
CA PRO A 298 17.47 -6.37 -1.47
C PRO A 298 17.02 -4.92 -1.67
N LEU A 299 16.60 -4.27 -0.59
CA LEU A 299 16.16 -2.86 -0.62
C LEU A 299 17.22 -1.91 -1.22
N ASP A 300 18.51 -2.21 -1.03
CA ASP A 300 19.62 -1.41 -1.57
C ASP A 300 19.64 -1.46 -3.11
N GLN A 301 19.53 -2.65 -3.72
CA GLN A 301 19.45 -2.81 -5.17
C GLN A 301 18.15 -2.24 -5.75
N TRP A 302 17.03 -2.44 -5.05
CA TRP A 302 15.76 -1.85 -5.45
C TRP A 302 15.84 -0.31 -5.46
N ALA A 303 16.47 0.28 -4.45
CA ALA A 303 16.67 1.73 -4.35
C ALA A 303 17.64 2.25 -5.43
N GLU A 304 18.70 1.53 -5.76
CA GLU A 304 19.57 1.92 -6.87
C GLU A 304 18.79 1.98 -8.20
N ALA A 305 18.05 0.92 -8.51
CA ALA A 305 17.25 0.79 -9.74
C ALA A 305 16.13 1.84 -9.85
N ASN A 306 15.53 2.23 -8.72
CA ASN A 306 14.41 3.18 -8.66
C ASN A 306 14.82 4.61 -8.25
N SER A 307 16.12 4.88 -8.12
CA SER A 307 16.71 6.15 -7.68
C SER A 307 16.03 7.39 -8.26
N LYS A 308 15.90 7.46 -9.60
CA LYS A 308 15.26 8.60 -10.27
C LYS A 308 13.79 8.78 -9.86
N ARG A 309 13.03 7.69 -9.74
CA ARG A 309 11.57 7.72 -9.53
C ARG A 309 11.21 8.14 -8.11
N TYR A 310 11.79 7.49 -7.09
CA TYR A 310 11.49 7.91 -5.73
C TYR A 310 12.11 9.28 -5.42
N THR A 311 13.27 9.62 -5.98
CA THR A 311 13.89 10.93 -5.69
C THR A 311 13.05 12.07 -6.25
N GLN A 312 12.38 11.89 -7.39
CA GLN A 312 11.45 12.91 -7.91
C GLN A 312 10.29 13.19 -6.94
N VAL A 313 9.93 12.19 -6.14
CA VAL A 313 8.74 12.17 -5.30
C VAL A 313 9.06 12.55 -3.84
N LEU A 314 10.23 12.14 -3.35
CA LEU A 314 10.66 12.26 -1.95
C LEU A 314 11.75 13.30 -1.72
N ALA A 315 12.26 13.94 -2.79
CA ALA A 315 13.21 15.04 -2.62
C ALA A 315 12.47 16.30 -2.18
N ALA A 316 12.84 16.82 -1.02
CA ALA A 316 12.40 18.14 -0.60
C ALA A 316 12.98 19.19 -1.57
N TYR A 317 12.12 20.05 -2.10
CA TYR A 317 12.53 21.29 -2.78
C TYR A 317 12.92 22.34 -1.75
#